data_AF-A0A7W0LP54-F1
#
_entry.id   AF-A0A7W0LP54-F1
#
_cell.length_a   1.000
_cell.length_b   1.000
_cell.length_c   1.000
_cell.angle_alpha   90.00
_cell.angle_beta   90.00
_cell.angle_gamma   90.00
#
_symmetry.space_group_name_H-M   'P 1'
#
loop_
_entity.id
_entity.type
_entity.pdbx_description
1 polymer ?
#
loop_
_entity_poly.entity_id
_entity_poly.type
_entity_poly.pdbx_seq_one_letter_code
_entity_poly.pdbx_strand_id
1 'polypeptide(L)'
;MAVPETAPLAGRDPDPAPVRWGMGDALAGSVLAVVVSTLVAGVVLATSGREDFGDLSLEATALLTLPLWAFLLGAPLWASYLKGRRSLAADFGLHMRWTDVPLGLAAGLVGQFALLILLGLLYRLLGV
;
A
#
# COMPACT_ATOMS: atom_id res chain seq x y z
N MET A 1 -4.61 39.87 48.37
CA MET A 1 -3.61 39.26 47.48
C MET A 1 -4.36 38.76 46.26
N ALA A 2 -4.46 39.58 45.21
CA ALA A 2 -5.27 39.28 44.04
C ALA A 2 -4.55 38.25 43.15
N VAL A 3 -5.23 37.17 42.80
CA VAL A 3 -4.79 36.24 41.75
C VAL A 3 -4.94 36.97 40.41
N PRO A 4 -3.88 37.15 39.60
CA PRO A 4 -4.03 37.80 38.31
C PRO A 4 -4.85 36.91 37.38
N GLU A 5 -5.98 37.46 36.94
CA GLU A 5 -6.93 36.89 35.99
C GLU A 5 -6.38 36.99 34.55
N THR A 6 -6.31 35.83 33.88
CA THR A 6 -6.31 35.67 32.41
C THR A 6 -5.18 36.33 31.62
N ALA A 7 -4.00 35.69 31.60
CA ALA A 7 -3.20 35.75 30.39
C ALA A 7 -4.02 35.09 29.24
N PRO A 8 -4.25 35.76 28.10
CA PRO A 8 -4.89 35.11 26.96
C PRO A 8 -4.03 33.91 26.56
N LEU A 9 -4.65 32.74 26.35
CA LEU A 9 -4.01 31.55 25.78
C LEU A 9 -3.70 31.78 24.29
N ALA A 10 -3.05 32.90 23.97
CA ALA A 10 -2.59 33.23 22.64
C ALA A 10 -1.40 32.32 22.32
N GLY A 11 -1.62 31.30 21.49
CA GLY A 11 -0.54 30.57 20.83
C GLY A 11 -0.46 29.07 21.06
N ARG A 12 -1.49 28.38 21.57
CA ARG A 12 -1.56 26.94 21.27
C ARG A 12 -2.06 26.78 19.85
N ASP A 13 -1.16 26.38 18.96
CA ASP A 13 -1.57 25.72 17.72
C ASP A 13 -2.61 24.65 18.08
N PRO A 14 -3.72 24.54 17.33
CA PRO A 14 -4.72 23.52 17.61
C PRO A 14 -4.01 22.17 17.71
N ASP A 15 -4.29 21.42 18.79
CA ASP A 15 -3.71 20.10 18.98
C ASP A 15 -3.88 19.30 17.68
N PRO A 16 -2.80 18.72 17.13
CA PRO A 16 -2.87 18.03 15.86
C PRO A 16 -3.96 16.96 15.96
N ALA A 17 -4.84 16.93 14.95
CA ALA A 17 -6.00 16.06 14.94
C ALA A 17 -5.62 14.63 15.39
N PRO A 18 -6.39 14.02 16.30
CA PRO A 18 -6.04 12.73 16.87
C PRO A 18 -6.04 11.65 15.78
N VAL A 19 -4.96 10.87 15.75
CA VAL A 19 -4.82 9.73 14.86
C VAL A 19 -5.65 8.57 15.40
N ARG A 20 -6.53 8.01 14.56
CA ARG A 20 -7.50 6.97 14.94
C ARG A 20 -7.28 5.64 14.25
N TRP A 21 -6.38 5.57 13.28
CA TRP A 21 -6.04 4.31 12.61
C TRP A 21 -5.05 3.49 13.45
N GLY A 22 -5.03 2.18 13.23
CA GLY A 22 -4.08 1.29 13.89
C GLY A 22 -3.80 0.02 13.08
N MET A 23 -3.21 -0.99 13.75
CA MET A 23 -2.85 -2.27 13.11
C MET A 23 -4.04 -2.98 12.47
N GLY A 24 -5.24 -2.85 13.04
CA GLY A 24 -6.47 -3.43 12.49
C GLY A 24 -6.82 -2.88 11.12
N ASP A 25 -6.58 -1.59 10.86
CA ASP A 25 -6.81 -0.99 9.54
C ASP A 25 -5.80 -1.50 8.51
N ALA A 26 -4.54 -1.66 8.91
CA ALA A 26 -3.50 -2.22 8.05
C ALA A 26 -3.79 -3.68 7.68
N LEU A 27 -4.21 -4.50 8.65
CA LEU A 27 -4.61 -5.88 8.39
C LEU A 27 -5.85 -5.95 7.50
N ALA A 28 -6.89 -5.16 7.80
CA ALA A 28 -8.10 -5.11 7.00
C ALA A 28 -7.81 -4.68 5.55
N GLY A 29 -6.96 -3.68 5.35
CA GLY A 29 -6.51 -3.26 4.02
C GLY A 29 -5.76 -4.34 3.26
N SER A 30 -4.88 -5.08 3.95
CA SER A 30 -4.13 -6.20 3.37
C SER A 30 -5.04 -7.35 2.95
N VAL A 31 -5.97 -7.75 3.83
CA VAL A 31 -6.97 -8.78 3.53
C VAL A 31 -7.86 -8.34 2.36
N LEU A 32 -8.33 -7.10 2.38
CA LEU A 32 -9.17 -6.55 1.31
C LEU A 32 -8.43 -6.56 -0.04
N ALA A 33 -7.14 -6.22 -0.05
CA ALA A 33 -6.32 -6.24 -1.26
C ALA A 33 -6.26 -7.66 -1.87
N VAL A 34 -5.98 -8.68 -1.05
CA VAL A 34 -5.91 -10.07 -1.52
C VAL A 34 -7.28 -10.55 -1.99
N VAL A 35 -8.33 -10.34 -1.20
CA VAL A 35 -9.68 -10.80 -1.51
C VAL A 35 -10.19 -10.15 -2.80
N VAL A 36 -10.12 -8.83 -2.92
CA VAL A 36 -10.61 -8.12 -4.11
C VAL A 36 -9.78 -8.51 -5.34
N SER A 37 -8.45 -8.59 -5.22
CA SER A 37 -7.62 -9.02 -6.35
C SER A 37 -7.96 -10.45 -6.81
N THR A 38 -8.22 -11.36 -5.87
CA THR A 38 -8.60 -12.74 -6.18
C THR A 38 -9.97 -12.81 -6.87
N LEU A 39 -10.94 -12.04 -6.37
CA LEU A 39 -12.27 -11.97 -6.97
C LEU A 39 -12.22 -11.40 -8.39
N VAL A 40 -11.46 -10.32 -8.61
CA VAL A 40 -11.28 -9.73 -9.94
C VAL A 40 -10.64 -10.73 -10.90
N ALA A 41 -9.58 -11.42 -10.47
CA ALA A 41 -8.94 -12.44 -11.30
C ALA A 41 -9.91 -13.59 -11.65
N GLY A 42 -10.68 -14.07 -10.67
CA GLY A 42 -11.69 -15.11 -10.88
C GLY A 42 -12.79 -14.69 -11.87
N VAL A 43 -13.27 -13.45 -11.77
CA VAL A 43 -14.25 -12.90 -12.73
C VAL A 43 -13.65 -12.82 -14.13
N VAL A 44 -12.41 -12.38 -14.26
CA VAL A 44 -11.74 -12.30 -15.58
C VAL A 44 -11.57 -13.69 -16.20
N LEU A 45 -11.12 -14.69 -15.45
CA LEU A 45 -11.02 -16.07 -15.96
C LEU A 45 -12.39 -16.62 -16.37
N ALA A 46 -13.40 -16.47 -15.50
CA ALA A 46 -14.76 -16.96 -15.75
C ALA A 46 -15.42 -16.31 -16.98
N THR A 47 -15.13 -15.03 -17.26
CA THR A 47 -15.73 -14.29 -18.38
C THR A 47 -14.92 -14.39 -19.67
N SER A 48 -13.63 -14.70 -19.60
CA SER A 48 -12.75 -14.85 -20.77
C SER A 48 -12.71 -16.27 -21.34
N GLY A 49 -13.31 -17.25 -20.64
CA GLY A 49 -13.31 -18.65 -21.03
C GLY A 49 -11.93 -19.32 -20.93
N ARG A 50 -11.03 -18.76 -20.13
CA ARG A 50 -9.70 -19.33 -19.86
C ARG A 50 -9.73 -20.19 -18.60
N GLU A 51 -8.97 -21.26 -18.59
CA GLU A 51 -8.95 -22.19 -17.45
C GLU A 51 -7.95 -21.73 -16.38
N ASP A 52 -6.83 -21.14 -16.80
CA ASP A 52 -5.82 -20.63 -15.88
C ASP A 52 -5.13 -19.34 -16.38
N PHE A 53 -4.19 -18.82 -15.57
CA PHE A 53 -3.41 -17.63 -15.90
C PHE A 53 -2.36 -17.85 -17.00
N GLY A 54 -1.97 -19.09 -17.27
CA GLY A 54 -1.04 -19.45 -18.35
C GLY A 54 -1.66 -19.28 -19.73
N ASP A 55 -2.98 -19.36 -19.81
CA ASP A 55 -3.73 -19.05 -21.03
C ASP A 55 -3.77 -17.53 -21.34
N LEU A 56 -3.65 -16.68 -20.33
CA LEU A 56 -3.73 -15.23 -20.52
C LEU A 56 -2.47 -14.67 -21.17
N SER A 57 -2.62 -13.57 -21.92
CA SER A 57 -1.45 -12.84 -22.40
C SER A 57 -0.67 -12.27 -21.22
N LEU A 58 0.65 -12.10 -21.39
CA LEU A 58 1.52 -11.54 -20.36
C LEU A 58 1.02 -10.18 -19.86
N GLU A 59 0.54 -9.34 -20.78
CA GLU A 59 -0.02 -8.02 -20.47
C GLU A 59 -1.29 -8.13 -19.61
N ALA A 60 -2.20 -9.04 -19.95
CA ALA A 60 -3.42 -9.26 -19.17
C ALA A 60 -3.09 -9.76 -17.76
N THR A 61 -2.18 -10.73 -17.65
CA THR A 61 -1.71 -11.24 -16.36
C THR A 61 -1.06 -10.14 -15.52
N ALA A 62 -0.26 -9.27 -16.13
CA ALA A 62 0.34 -8.12 -15.42
C ALA A 62 -0.73 -7.15 -14.92
N LEU A 63 -1.73 -6.81 -15.74
CA LEU A 63 -2.81 -5.90 -15.36
C LEU A 63 -3.68 -6.43 -14.23
N LEU A 64 -3.84 -7.76 -14.11
CA LEU A 64 -4.56 -8.40 -13.01
C LEU A 64 -3.91 -8.21 -11.64
N THR A 65 -2.65 -7.73 -11.58
CA THR A 65 -2.00 -7.36 -10.31
C THR A 65 -2.38 -5.97 -9.81
N LEU A 66 -2.91 -5.09 -10.67
CA LEU A 66 -3.23 -3.71 -10.31
C LEU A 66 -4.24 -3.59 -9.16
N PRO A 67 -5.31 -4.40 -9.07
CA PRO A 67 -6.22 -4.35 -7.93
C PRO A 67 -5.49 -4.56 -6.59
N LEU A 68 -4.59 -5.54 -6.49
CA LEU A 68 -3.80 -5.79 -5.28
C LEU A 68 -3.04 -4.53 -4.87
N TRP A 69 -2.27 -3.95 -5.78
CA TRP A 69 -1.46 -2.75 -5.52
C TRP A 69 -2.32 -1.54 -5.17
N ALA A 70 -3.45 -1.37 -5.85
CA ALA A 70 -4.37 -0.27 -5.60
C ALA A 70 -4.94 -0.30 -4.18
N PHE A 71 -5.32 -1.48 -3.68
CA PHE A 71 -5.84 -1.62 -2.31
C PHE A 71 -4.74 -1.57 -1.25
N LEU A 72 -3.54 -2.11 -1.53
CA LEU A 72 -2.39 -1.97 -0.63
C LEU A 72 -1.95 -0.52 -0.46
N LEU A 73 -1.90 0.26 -1.56
CA LEU A 73 -1.62 1.69 -1.49
C LEU A 73 -2.82 2.48 -0.94
N GLY A 74 -4.03 2.03 -1.25
CA GLY A 74 -5.27 2.63 -0.78
C GLY A 74 -5.42 2.58 0.74
N ALA A 75 -4.96 1.52 1.42
CA ALA A 75 -5.06 1.38 2.86
C ALA A 75 -4.39 2.51 3.67
N PRO A 76 -3.09 2.83 3.49
CA PRO A 76 -2.45 3.95 4.17
C PRO A 76 -3.02 5.32 3.74
N LEU A 77 -3.41 5.47 2.47
CA LEU A 77 -4.09 6.68 2.01
C LEU A 77 -5.41 6.88 2.75
N TRP A 78 -6.27 5.87 2.78
CA TRP A 78 -7.54 5.92 3.48
C TRP A 78 -7.36 6.16 4.98
N ALA A 79 -6.39 5.49 5.61
CA ALA A 79 -6.05 5.69 7.01
C ALA A 79 -5.64 7.14 7.29
N SER A 80 -4.73 7.72 6.49
CA SER A 80 -4.29 9.11 6.69
C SER A 80 -5.40 10.14 6.42
N TYR A 81 -6.13 9.99 5.31
CA TYR A 81 -7.08 11.02 4.85
C TYR A 81 -8.44 10.98 5.56
N LEU A 82 -8.86 9.82 6.09
CA LEU A 82 -10.15 9.68 6.77
C LEU A 82 -10.03 9.43 8.28
N LYS A 83 -8.89 8.91 8.75
CA LYS A 83 -8.67 8.56 10.17
C LYS A 83 -7.41 9.21 10.77
N GLY A 84 -6.67 10.00 10.00
CA GLY A 84 -5.43 10.66 10.41
C GLY A 84 -5.45 12.16 10.16
N ARG A 85 -4.27 12.72 9.93
CA ARG A 85 -4.04 14.17 9.80
C ARG A 85 -4.14 14.66 8.36
N ARG A 86 -4.61 13.83 7.42
CA ARG A 86 -4.65 14.14 5.97
C ARG A 86 -3.28 14.49 5.39
N SER A 87 -2.23 13.92 5.96
CA SER A 87 -0.85 14.13 5.54
C SER A 87 -0.06 12.85 5.81
N LEU A 88 0.35 12.18 4.73
CA LEU A 88 1.20 10.99 4.81
C LEU A 88 2.53 11.28 5.51
N ALA A 89 3.04 12.52 5.39
CA ALA A 89 4.23 12.96 6.09
C ALA A 89 3.98 13.08 7.61
N ALA A 90 2.85 13.64 8.02
CA ALA A 90 2.54 13.82 9.45
C ALA A 90 2.11 12.53 10.15
N ASP A 91 1.51 11.58 9.41
CA ASP A 91 1.00 10.31 9.95
C ASP A 91 2.03 9.17 9.87
N PHE A 92 2.83 9.12 8.79
CA PHE A 92 3.76 8.02 8.51
C PHE A 92 5.21 8.46 8.26
N GLY A 93 5.52 9.76 8.27
CA GLY A 93 6.84 10.28 7.90
C GLY A 93 7.16 10.18 6.41
N LEU A 94 6.18 9.83 5.57
CA LEU A 94 6.40 9.59 4.15
C LEU A 94 6.46 10.92 3.37
N HIS A 95 7.58 11.14 2.70
CA HIS A 95 7.81 12.29 1.82
C HIS A 95 8.16 11.77 0.43
N MET A 96 7.45 12.25 -0.59
CA MET A 96 7.69 11.87 -1.98
C MET A 96 8.42 12.99 -2.71
N ARG A 97 9.51 12.65 -3.38
CA ARG A 97 10.23 13.50 -4.34
C ARG A 97 10.10 12.91 -5.74
N TRP A 98 10.22 13.74 -6.76
CA TRP A 98 10.19 13.26 -8.16
C TRP A 98 11.30 12.26 -8.48
N THR A 99 12.43 12.33 -7.76
CA THR A 99 13.54 11.38 -7.87
C THR A 99 13.20 9.98 -7.34
N ASP A 100 12.21 9.87 -6.46
CA ASP A 100 11.84 8.60 -5.83
C ASP A 100 11.13 7.68 -6.82
N VAL A 101 10.48 8.25 -7.85
CA VAL A 101 9.83 7.48 -8.93
C VAL A 101 10.85 6.70 -9.76
N PRO A 102 11.85 7.30 -10.43
CA PRO A 102 12.83 6.54 -11.19
C PRO A 102 13.70 5.65 -10.29
N LEU A 103 14.03 6.08 -9.06
CA LEU A 103 14.78 5.25 -8.12
C LEU A 103 13.98 4.03 -7.68
N GLY A 104 12.70 4.21 -7.37
CA GLY A 104 11.79 3.13 -7.01
C GLY A 104 11.57 2.14 -8.15
N LEU A 105 11.45 2.63 -9.40
CA LEU A 105 11.38 1.76 -10.58
C LEU A 105 12.67 0.95 -10.77
N ALA A 106 13.84 1.59 -10.64
CA ALA A 106 15.12 0.90 -10.74
C ALA A 106 15.29 -0.15 -9.62
N ALA A 107 14.96 0.21 -8.38
CA ALA A 107 15.00 -0.71 -7.25
C ALA A 107 14.02 -1.88 -7.42
N GLY A 108 12.81 -1.61 -7.93
CA GLY A 108 11.82 -2.64 -8.24
C GLY A 108 12.33 -3.61 -9.30
N LEU A 109 12.93 -3.10 -10.38
CA LEU A 109 13.50 -3.94 -11.44
C LEU A 109 14.66 -4.81 -10.91
N VAL A 110 15.58 -4.23 -10.15
CA VAL A 110 16.69 -4.98 -9.53
C VAL A 110 16.15 -6.03 -8.56
N GLY A 111 15.18 -5.65 -7.71
CA GLY A 111 14.52 -6.55 -6.78
C GLY A 111 13.82 -7.71 -7.49
N GLN A 112 13.16 -7.46 -8.63
CA GLN A 112 12.50 -8.48 -9.42
C GLN A 112 13.51 -9.51 -9.95
N PHE A 113 14.63 -9.07 -10.52
CA PHE A 113 15.68 -9.99 -10.98
C PHE A 113 16.31 -10.77 -9.82
N ALA A 114 16.61 -10.09 -8.71
CA ALA A 114 17.14 -10.74 -7.51
C ALA A 114 16.19 -11.81 -6.98
N LEU A 115 14.89 -11.51 -6.90
CA LEU A 115 13.87 -12.45 -6.47
C LEU A 115 13.79 -13.69 -7.39
N LEU A 116 13.78 -13.49 -8.71
CA LEU A 116 13.75 -14.60 -9.67
C LEU A 116 14.99 -15.49 -9.56
N ILE A 117 16.17 -14.91 -9.39
CA ILE A 117 17.42 -15.65 -9.18
C ILE A 117 17.35 -16.45 -7.87
N LEU A 118 16.97 -15.81 -6.77
CA LEU A 118 16.85 -16.45 -5.46
C LEU A 118 15.83 -17.58 -5.47
N LEU A 119 14.68 -17.37 -6.11
CA LEU A 119 13.64 -18.40 -6.26
C LEU A 119 14.14 -19.58 -7.08
N GLY A 120 14.85 -19.33 -8.19
CA GLY A 120 15.45 -20.39 -9.00
C GLY A 120 16.51 -21.19 -8.24
N LEU A 121 17.34 -20.51 -7.43
CA LEU A 121 18.31 -21.18 -6.54
C LEU A 121 17.60 -22.03 -5.48
N LEU A 122 16.51 -21.51 -4.90
CA LEU A 122 15.71 -22.24 -3.93
C LEU A 122 15.08 -23.50 -4.55
N TYR A 123 14.45 -23.39 -5.73
CA TYR A 123 13.89 -24.56 -6.42
C TYR A 123 14.96 -25.61 -6.72
N ARG A 124 16.13 -25.17 -7.20
CA ARG A 124 17.27 -26.06 -7.40
C ARG A 124 17.74 -26.75 -6.11
N LEU A 125 17.72 -26.05 -4.97
CA LEU A 125 18.06 -26.62 -3.66
C LEU A 125 17.00 -27.63 -3.20
N LEU A 126 15.72 -27.36 -3.50
CA LEU A 126 14.59 -28.22 -3.17
C LEU A 126 14.42 -29.41 -4.15
N GLY A 127 15.14 -29.40 -5.28
CA GLY A 127 15.10 -30.47 -6.28
C GLY A 127 13.82 -30.48 -7.13
N VAL A 128 13.15 -29.34 -7.26
CA VAL A 128 11.96 -29.12 -8.11
C VAL A 128 12.27 -28.19 -9.28
#